data_AF-A0A015ZMA5-F1
#
_entry.id   AF-A0A015ZMA5-F1
#
_cell.length_a   1.000
_cell.length_b   1.000
_cell.length_c   1.000
_cell.angle_alpha   90.00
_cell.angle_beta   90.00
_cell.angle_gamma   90.00
#
_symmetry.space_group_name_H-M   'P 1'
#
loop_
_entity.id
_entity.type
_entity.pdbx_description
1 polymer ?
#
loop_
_entity_poly.entity_id
_entity_poly.type
_entity_poly.pdbx_seq_one_letter_code
_entity_poly.pdbx_strand_id
1 'polypeptide(L)'
;MVSAITKTLRTNNKTVYVSLLSILTFFLMLDYIPGLQALSTWVTPPLALFLGLAFALTCGQAHPKFNKKTSKYLLQYSVVGLGFGMNLHSALASGKEGMEFTIVSVIGTLILGWFIGRKFLKVDRNTSYLISSGTAICGGSAIAAVGPVVKANDSEMSVALATIFILNALALFIFPVIGHALNMSQHEFGTWAAIAIHDTSSVVGAGAAYGEEALKVATTIKLTRALWIIPMAFATSFIFKSKGQKISIPWFIFFFVLAMIVNTYLLGSVPELGAAINGLARKTLTITMFFIGASLSLDVVKSVGIKPLIQGVLLWVVISLSTLAYIYWF
;
A
#
# COMPACT_ATOMS: atom_id res chain seq x y z
N MET A 1 4.43 -15.74 -30.35
CA MET A 1 3.58 -16.94 -30.38
C MET A 1 3.26 -17.30 -28.93
N VAL A 2 1.99 -17.20 -28.50
CA VAL A 2 1.62 -17.53 -27.11
C VAL A 2 1.64 -19.06 -26.97
N SER A 3 2.41 -19.60 -26.00
CA SER A 3 2.52 -21.04 -25.77
C SER A 3 1.14 -21.68 -25.56
N ALA A 4 0.97 -22.93 -25.99
CA ALA A 4 -0.25 -23.71 -25.78
C ALA A 4 -0.67 -23.73 -24.30
N ILE A 5 0.31 -23.79 -23.39
CA ILE A 5 0.10 -23.73 -21.93
C ILE A 5 -0.56 -22.42 -21.51
N THR A 6 -0.05 -21.28 -21.99
CA THR A 6 -0.60 -19.96 -21.68
C THR A 6 -2.01 -19.78 -22.23
N LYS A 7 -2.31 -20.36 -23.40
CA LYS A 7 -3.66 -20.35 -23.98
C LYS A 7 -4.64 -21.12 -23.09
N THR A 8 -4.27 -22.33 -22.65
CA THR A 8 -5.08 -23.15 -21.74
C THR A 8 -5.31 -22.48 -20.38
N LEU A 9 -4.27 -21.83 -19.82
CA LEU A 9 -4.37 -21.09 -18.56
C LEU A 9 -5.32 -19.88 -18.66
N ARG A 10 -5.28 -19.14 -19.77
CA ARG A 10 -6.21 -18.03 -20.02
C ARG A 10 -7.65 -18.49 -20.17
N THR A 11 -7.89 -19.62 -20.84
CA THR A 11 -9.23 -20.20 -20.98
C THR A 11 -9.81 -20.62 -19.64
N ASN A 12 -8.98 -21.14 -18.73
CA ASN A 12 -9.39 -21.63 -17.41
C ASN A 12 -9.11 -20.64 -16.27
N ASN A 13 -8.97 -19.34 -16.58
CA ASN A 13 -8.48 -18.34 -15.63
C ASN A 13 -9.31 -18.25 -14.34
N LYS A 14 -10.64 -18.39 -14.42
CA LYS A 14 -11.53 -18.37 -13.24
C LYS A 14 -11.28 -19.55 -12.31
N THR A 15 -11.09 -20.74 -12.86
CA THR A 15 -10.81 -21.95 -12.09
C THR A 15 -9.46 -21.83 -11.40
N VAL A 16 -8.41 -21.45 -12.16
CA VAL A 16 -7.06 -21.24 -11.60
C VAL A 16 -7.10 -20.19 -10.49
N TYR A 17 -7.82 -19.09 -10.70
CA TYR A 17 -7.99 -18.02 -9.71
C TYR A 17 -8.62 -18.53 -8.40
N VAL A 18 -9.75 -19.24 -8.50
CA VAL A 18 -10.45 -19.78 -7.33
C VAL A 18 -9.60 -20.84 -6.64
N SER A 19 -8.92 -21.71 -7.37
CA SER A 19 -8.02 -22.72 -6.79
C SER A 19 -6.89 -22.07 -6.00
N LEU A 20 -6.20 -21.06 -6.55
CA LEU A 20 -5.13 -20.35 -5.85
C LEU A 20 -5.64 -19.67 -4.57
N LEU A 21 -6.77 -18.97 -4.66
CA LEU A 21 -7.38 -18.30 -3.52
C LEU A 21 -7.82 -19.28 -2.44
N SER A 22 -8.43 -20.40 -2.82
CA SER A 22 -8.86 -21.45 -1.91
C SER A 22 -7.67 -22.13 -1.22
N ILE A 23 -6.59 -22.43 -1.95
CA ILE A 23 -5.36 -22.99 -1.39
C ILE A 23 -4.77 -22.01 -0.38
N LEU A 24 -4.59 -20.74 -0.76
CA LEU A 24 -4.08 -19.71 0.15
C LEU A 24 -4.92 -19.60 1.42
N THR A 25 -6.25 -19.55 1.27
CA THR A 25 -7.17 -19.45 2.40
C THR A 25 -7.11 -20.69 3.29
N PHE A 26 -7.06 -21.89 2.70
CA PHE A 26 -6.98 -23.14 3.45
C PHE A 26 -5.72 -23.20 4.30
N PHE A 27 -4.54 -22.97 3.72
CA PHE A 27 -3.28 -23.01 4.45
C PHE A 27 -3.17 -21.93 5.52
N LEU A 28 -3.72 -20.74 5.27
CA LEU A 28 -3.78 -19.65 6.24
C LEU A 28 -4.64 -19.99 7.47
N MET A 29 -5.62 -20.89 7.33
CA MET A 29 -6.50 -21.35 8.42
C MET A 29 -5.96 -22.57 9.17
N LEU A 30 -4.88 -23.20 8.71
CA LEU A 30 -4.27 -24.36 9.37
C LEU A 30 -3.65 -24.01 10.73
N ASP A 31 -3.40 -22.74 11.01
CA ASP A 31 -2.88 -22.30 12.31
C ASP A 31 -3.87 -22.50 13.46
N TYR A 32 -5.18 -22.62 13.18
CA TYR A 32 -6.20 -22.96 14.15
C TYR A 32 -6.20 -24.45 14.52
N ILE A 33 -5.50 -25.30 13.75
CA ILE A 33 -5.43 -26.73 14.01
C ILE A 33 -4.14 -27.04 14.78
N PRO A 34 -4.23 -27.55 16.03
CA PRO A 34 -3.05 -27.92 16.79
C PRO A 34 -2.15 -28.91 16.04
N GLY A 35 -0.87 -28.59 15.87
CA GLY A 35 0.12 -29.41 15.18
C GLY A 35 0.34 -29.06 13.70
N LEU A 36 -0.51 -28.22 13.09
CA LEU A 36 -0.38 -27.79 11.69
C LEU A 36 0.05 -26.32 11.53
N GLN A 37 0.41 -25.62 12.61
CA GLN A 37 0.79 -24.21 12.56
C GLN A 37 2.00 -23.94 11.66
N ALA A 38 2.96 -24.88 11.59
CA ALA A 38 4.11 -24.75 10.70
C ALA A 38 3.72 -24.68 9.21
N LEU A 39 2.55 -25.21 8.83
CA LEU A 39 2.04 -25.16 7.46
C LEU A 39 1.34 -23.85 7.13
N SER A 40 1.07 -22.95 8.09
CA SER A 40 0.50 -21.63 7.76
C SER A 40 1.59 -20.58 7.54
N THR A 41 2.78 -20.76 8.12
CA THR A 41 3.85 -19.73 8.16
C THR A 41 4.44 -19.39 6.79
N TRP A 42 4.37 -20.30 5.82
CA TRP A 42 4.81 -20.01 4.44
C TRP A 42 3.85 -19.06 3.70
N VAL A 43 2.59 -18.95 4.14
CA VAL A 43 1.58 -18.07 3.51
C VAL A 43 1.76 -16.64 4.02
N THR A 44 2.66 -15.91 3.40
CA THR A 44 2.98 -14.52 3.74
C THR A 44 2.31 -13.51 2.79
N PRO A 45 2.13 -12.24 3.21
CA PRO A 45 1.60 -11.19 2.33
C PRO A 45 2.39 -11.01 1.01
N PRO A 46 3.74 -11.01 1.00
CA PRO A 46 4.51 -10.95 -0.25
C PRO A 46 4.27 -12.15 -1.16
N LEU A 47 4.17 -13.37 -0.60
CA LEU A 47 3.88 -14.56 -1.40
C LEU A 47 2.48 -14.47 -2.03
N ALA A 48 1.48 -14.07 -1.26
CA ALA A 48 0.11 -13.90 -1.76
C ALA A 48 0.06 -12.86 -2.89
N LEU A 49 0.75 -11.72 -2.74
CA LEU A 49 0.92 -10.72 -3.80
C LEU A 49 1.57 -11.34 -5.04
N PHE A 50 2.69 -12.06 -4.86
CA PHE A 50 3.43 -12.71 -5.94
C PHE A 50 2.54 -13.67 -6.73
N LEU A 51 1.80 -14.54 -6.04
CA LEU A 51 0.89 -15.49 -6.68
C LEU A 51 -0.23 -14.78 -7.44
N GLY A 52 -0.78 -13.70 -6.88
CA GLY A 52 -1.76 -12.87 -7.57
C GLY A 52 -1.18 -12.21 -8.83
N LEU A 53 0.04 -11.66 -8.74
CA LEU A 53 0.72 -11.04 -9.88
C LEU A 53 1.08 -12.07 -10.95
N ALA A 54 1.64 -13.22 -10.57
CA ALA A 54 1.96 -14.31 -11.47
C ALA A 54 0.70 -14.79 -12.20
N PHE A 55 -0.42 -14.93 -11.49
CA PHE A 55 -1.73 -15.19 -12.08
C PHE A 55 -2.12 -14.10 -13.09
N ALA A 56 -2.04 -12.82 -12.71
CA ALA A 56 -2.45 -11.70 -13.57
C ALA A 56 -1.63 -11.60 -14.87
N LEU A 57 -0.33 -11.92 -14.79
CA LEU A 57 0.59 -11.87 -15.93
C LEU A 57 0.45 -13.09 -16.87
N THR A 58 0.11 -14.26 -16.34
CA THR A 58 0.00 -15.51 -17.12
C THR A 58 -1.42 -15.79 -17.61
N CYS A 59 -2.39 -15.73 -16.70
CA CYS A 59 -3.80 -16.06 -16.92
C CYS A 59 -4.67 -14.86 -17.31
N GLY A 60 -4.16 -13.63 -17.16
CA GLY A 60 -4.91 -12.40 -17.40
C GLY A 60 -5.78 -12.00 -16.20
N GLN A 61 -6.91 -11.31 -16.45
CA GLN A 61 -7.80 -10.86 -15.37
C GLN A 61 -8.93 -11.86 -15.13
N ALA A 62 -9.08 -12.33 -13.89
CA ALA A 62 -10.31 -12.94 -13.40
C ALA A 62 -11.01 -11.97 -12.45
N HIS A 63 -12.30 -11.74 -12.68
CA HIS A 63 -13.17 -10.90 -11.84
C HIS A 63 -12.60 -9.49 -11.49
N PRO A 64 -12.16 -8.67 -12.46
CA PRO A 64 -11.43 -7.42 -12.19
C PRO A 64 -12.21 -6.40 -11.34
N LYS A 65 -13.54 -6.30 -11.54
CA LYS A 65 -14.40 -5.43 -10.72
C LYS A 65 -14.47 -5.90 -9.26
N PHE A 66 -14.51 -7.21 -9.04
CA PHE A 66 -14.49 -7.81 -7.71
C PHE A 66 -13.14 -7.55 -7.05
N ASN A 67 -12.02 -7.87 -7.70
CA ASN A 67 -10.68 -7.70 -7.12
C ASN A 67 -10.43 -6.26 -6.69
N LYS A 68 -10.76 -5.28 -7.55
CA LYS A 68 -10.60 -3.85 -7.24
C LYS A 68 -11.46 -3.40 -6.06
N LYS A 69 -12.72 -3.85 -5.99
CA LYS A 69 -13.64 -3.47 -4.90
C LYS A 69 -13.27 -4.17 -3.59
N THR A 70 -13.07 -5.48 -3.64
CA THR A 70 -12.79 -6.34 -2.48
C THR A 70 -11.42 -6.01 -1.88
N SER A 71 -10.36 -5.86 -2.68
CA SER A 71 -9.05 -5.43 -2.17
C SER A 71 -9.12 -4.11 -1.42
N LYS A 72 -9.85 -3.11 -1.96
CA LYS A 72 -10.04 -1.81 -1.30
C LYS A 72 -10.68 -1.96 0.08
N TYR A 73 -11.82 -2.65 0.18
CA TYR A 73 -12.54 -2.76 1.45
C TYR A 73 -11.85 -3.71 2.44
N LEU A 74 -11.36 -4.86 1.98
CA LEU A 74 -10.62 -5.79 2.85
C LEU A 74 -9.34 -5.14 3.38
N LEU A 75 -8.64 -4.33 2.59
CA LEU A 75 -7.50 -3.56 3.08
C LEU A 75 -7.91 -2.64 4.22
N GLN A 76 -8.99 -1.88 4.04
CA GLN A 76 -9.49 -0.95 5.06
C GLN A 76 -9.87 -1.68 6.35
N TYR A 77 -10.61 -2.79 6.25
CA TYR A 77 -10.97 -3.60 7.41
C TYR A 77 -9.75 -4.24 8.08
N SER A 78 -8.80 -4.74 7.30
CA SER A 78 -7.55 -5.31 7.82
C SER A 78 -6.76 -4.25 8.58
N VAL A 79 -6.62 -3.05 8.02
CA VAL A 79 -5.92 -1.95 8.70
C VAL A 79 -6.62 -1.58 10.00
N VAL A 80 -7.94 -1.42 10.01
CA VAL A 80 -8.70 -1.13 11.25
C VAL A 80 -8.50 -2.25 12.28
N GLY A 81 -8.60 -3.51 11.84
CA GLY A 81 -8.38 -4.69 12.67
C GLY A 81 -6.96 -4.78 13.24
N LEU A 82 -5.95 -4.34 12.49
CA LEU A 82 -4.57 -4.26 12.98
C LEU A 82 -4.44 -3.29 14.17
N GLY A 83 -5.25 -2.23 14.22
CA GLY A 83 -5.30 -1.28 15.34
C GLY A 83 -5.62 -1.95 16.69
N PHE A 84 -6.35 -3.07 16.68
CA PHE A 84 -6.63 -3.86 17.88
C PHE A 84 -5.41 -4.62 18.45
N GLY A 85 -4.26 -4.59 17.77
CA GLY A 85 -2.99 -5.15 18.28
C GLY A 85 -1.92 -4.10 18.56
N MET A 86 -2.30 -2.81 18.59
CA MET A 86 -1.38 -1.68 18.70
C MET A 86 -1.67 -0.86 19.94
N ASN A 87 -0.59 -0.45 20.64
CA ASN A 87 -0.68 0.44 21.79
C ASN A 87 -0.67 1.90 21.32
N LEU A 88 -1.62 2.69 21.80
CA LEU A 88 -1.78 4.08 21.40
C LEU A 88 -0.56 4.94 21.74
N HIS A 89 0.05 4.75 22.91
CA HIS A 89 1.18 5.57 23.36
C HIS A 89 2.42 5.32 22.49
N SER A 90 2.74 4.05 22.22
CA SER A 90 3.80 3.68 21.29
C SER A 90 3.53 4.23 19.88
N ALA A 91 2.27 4.12 19.41
CA ALA A 91 1.89 4.66 18.11
C ALA A 91 2.03 6.19 18.05
N LEU A 92 1.65 6.93 19.09
CA LEU A 92 1.81 8.38 19.12
C LEU A 92 3.29 8.80 19.13
N ALA A 93 4.14 8.06 19.84
CA ALA A 93 5.59 8.31 19.86
C ALA A 93 6.20 8.16 18.45
N SER A 94 6.00 7.00 17.80
CA SER A 94 6.51 6.76 16.44
C SER A 94 5.86 7.70 15.41
N GLY A 95 4.58 8.04 15.59
CA GLY A 95 3.87 8.98 14.73
C GLY A 95 4.45 10.40 14.80
N LYS A 96 4.84 10.86 15.98
CA LYS A 96 5.46 12.19 16.18
C LYS A 96 6.80 12.29 15.46
N GLU A 97 7.66 11.29 15.62
CA GLU A 97 8.97 11.21 14.96
C GLU A 97 8.84 11.26 13.43
N GLY A 98 7.88 10.50 12.87
CA GLY A 98 7.61 10.53 11.44
C GLY A 98 6.95 11.82 10.92
N MET A 99 6.37 12.66 11.79
CA MET A 99 5.55 13.80 11.37
C MET A 99 6.37 15.01 10.91
N GLU A 100 7.54 15.24 11.51
CA GLU A 100 8.45 16.33 11.12
C GLU A 100 8.94 16.13 9.67
N PHE A 101 9.39 14.92 9.35
CA PHE A 101 9.83 14.56 8.00
C PHE A 101 8.68 14.56 7.00
N THR A 102 7.46 14.27 7.45
CA THR A 102 6.29 14.16 6.56
C THR A 102 6.04 15.44 5.78
N ILE A 103 6.07 16.61 6.41
CA ILE A 103 5.76 17.90 5.76
C ILE A 103 6.75 18.16 4.63
N VAL A 104 8.04 18.06 4.96
CA VAL A 104 9.15 18.26 4.01
C VAL A 104 9.07 17.24 2.88
N SER A 105 8.82 15.97 3.20
CA SER A 105 8.70 14.91 2.19
C SER A 105 7.51 15.14 1.26
N VAL A 106 6.35 15.57 1.78
CA VAL A 106 5.13 15.74 0.99
C VAL A 106 5.31 16.90 0.03
N ILE A 107 5.74 18.06 0.55
CA ILE A 107 5.98 19.25 -0.26
C ILE A 107 7.11 19.00 -1.26
N GLY A 108 8.23 18.42 -0.79
CA GLY A 108 9.37 18.06 -1.62
C GLY A 108 8.99 17.12 -2.75
N THR A 109 8.20 16.07 -2.47
CA THR A 109 7.72 15.11 -3.48
C THR A 109 6.84 15.78 -4.52
N LEU A 110 5.94 16.68 -4.13
CA LEU A 110 5.08 17.40 -5.07
C LEU A 110 5.90 18.35 -5.98
N ILE A 111 6.86 19.06 -5.40
CA ILE A 111 7.76 19.96 -6.16
C ILE A 111 8.63 19.14 -7.12
N LEU A 112 9.32 18.12 -6.62
CA LEU A 112 10.16 17.23 -7.43
C LEU A 112 9.34 16.55 -8.51
N GLY A 113 8.12 16.12 -8.19
CA GLY A 113 7.23 15.47 -9.13
C GLY A 113 6.80 16.39 -10.27
N TRP A 114 6.55 17.66 -9.96
CA TRP A 114 6.33 18.68 -10.98
C TRP A 114 7.58 18.90 -11.85
N PHE A 115 8.77 19.02 -11.27
CA PHE A 115 10.01 19.18 -12.03
C PHE A 115 10.30 17.96 -12.91
N ILE A 116 10.41 16.77 -12.33
CA ILE A 116 10.72 15.52 -13.05
C ILE A 116 9.63 15.21 -14.08
N GLY A 117 8.38 15.19 -13.66
CA GLY A 117 7.26 14.79 -14.50
C GLY A 117 6.92 15.81 -15.58
N ARG A 118 6.69 17.07 -15.19
CA ARG A 118 6.20 18.10 -16.12
C ARG A 118 7.32 18.83 -16.85
N LYS A 119 8.39 19.22 -16.16
CA LYS A 119 9.47 20.00 -16.78
C LYS A 119 10.40 19.11 -17.63
N PHE A 120 10.85 17.97 -17.10
CA PHE A 120 11.80 17.10 -17.79
C PHE A 120 11.15 16.06 -18.69
N LEU A 121 10.26 15.21 -18.15
CA LEU A 121 9.68 14.08 -18.89
C LEU A 121 8.49 14.49 -19.77
N LYS A 122 7.92 15.67 -19.54
CA LYS A 122 6.73 16.21 -20.24
C LYS A 122 5.50 15.28 -20.11
N VAL A 123 5.34 14.63 -18.95
CA VAL A 123 4.11 13.89 -18.58
C VAL A 123 2.93 14.85 -18.53
N ASP A 124 1.74 14.36 -18.87
CA ASP A 124 0.50 15.13 -18.74
C ASP A 124 0.36 15.75 -17.33
N ARG A 125 -0.22 16.95 -17.25
CA ARG A 125 -0.30 17.72 -15.99
C ARG A 125 -1.02 16.95 -14.90
N ASN A 126 -2.19 16.38 -15.20
CA ASN A 126 -3.00 15.69 -14.22
C ASN A 126 -2.34 14.37 -13.83
N THR A 127 -1.90 13.59 -14.81
CA THR A 127 -1.18 12.33 -14.55
C THR A 127 0.05 12.54 -13.67
N SER A 128 0.86 13.56 -14.00
CA SER A 128 2.07 13.89 -13.24
C SER A 128 1.75 14.33 -11.81
N TYR A 129 0.73 15.16 -11.64
CA TYR A 129 0.29 15.59 -10.31
C TYR A 129 -0.23 14.41 -9.48
N LEU A 130 -1.08 13.55 -10.07
CA LEU A 130 -1.63 12.38 -9.41
C LEU A 130 -0.54 11.39 -8.96
N ILE A 131 0.46 11.11 -9.81
CA ILE A 131 1.61 10.26 -9.43
C ILE A 131 2.37 10.89 -8.27
N SER A 132 2.59 12.21 -8.31
CA SER A 132 3.30 12.92 -7.24
C SER A 132 2.52 12.90 -5.93
N SER A 133 1.21 13.17 -5.97
CA SER A 133 0.32 13.11 -4.80
C SER A 133 0.20 11.70 -4.23
N GLY A 134 0.12 10.68 -5.09
CA GLY A 134 0.14 9.28 -4.68
C GLY A 134 1.43 8.89 -3.98
N THR A 135 2.57 9.27 -4.57
CA THR A 135 3.91 9.04 -4.03
C THR A 135 4.10 9.74 -2.68
N ALA A 136 3.60 10.97 -2.54
CA ALA A 136 3.80 11.80 -1.36
C ALA A 136 3.09 11.31 -0.09
N ILE A 137 2.01 10.52 -0.18
CA ILE A 137 1.17 10.19 0.98
C ILE A 137 0.91 8.68 1.07
N CYS A 138 -0.26 8.23 0.60
CA CYS A 138 -0.75 6.86 0.74
C CYS A 138 -1.35 6.36 -0.59
N GLY A 139 -0.72 6.75 -1.69
CA GLY A 139 -0.88 6.10 -2.98
C GLY A 139 -2.28 6.29 -3.55
N GLY A 140 -3.01 5.19 -3.66
CA GLY A 140 -4.32 5.18 -4.29
C GLY A 140 -5.35 6.08 -3.60
N SER A 141 -5.30 6.21 -2.27
CA SER A 141 -6.23 7.07 -1.53
C SER A 141 -5.98 8.55 -1.80
N ALA A 142 -4.72 8.96 -1.95
CA ALA A 142 -4.38 10.34 -2.30
C ALA A 142 -4.82 10.66 -3.73
N ILE A 143 -4.55 9.75 -4.69
CA ILE A 143 -5.01 9.87 -6.08
C ILE A 143 -6.54 9.99 -6.14
N ALA A 144 -7.26 9.14 -5.40
CA ALA A 144 -8.72 9.18 -5.35
C ALA A 144 -9.27 10.48 -4.75
N ALA A 145 -8.56 11.07 -3.78
CA ALA A 145 -8.97 12.33 -3.15
C ALA A 145 -8.74 13.55 -4.05
N VAL A 146 -7.60 13.62 -4.76
CA VAL A 146 -7.25 14.79 -5.59
C VAL A 146 -7.69 14.68 -7.04
N GLY A 147 -7.91 13.47 -7.56
CA GLY A 147 -8.37 13.22 -8.93
C GLY A 147 -9.60 14.04 -9.33
N PRO A 148 -10.70 14.00 -8.54
CA PRO A 148 -11.87 14.84 -8.78
C PRO A 148 -11.58 16.33 -8.68
N VAL A 149 -10.67 16.73 -7.79
CA VAL A 149 -10.28 18.14 -7.59
C VAL A 149 -9.56 18.69 -8.81
N VAL A 150 -8.67 17.91 -9.43
CA VAL A 150 -7.97 18.29 -10.67
C VAL A 150 -8.76 17.98 -11.94
N LYS A 151 -9.98 17.41 -11.80
CA LYS A 151 -10.85 16.95 -12.89
C LYS A 151 -10.14 15.95 -13.81
N ALA A 152 -9.39 15.01 -13.23
CA ALA A 152 -8.71 13.98 -14.00
C ALA A 152 -9.70 13.04 -14.68
N ASN A 153 -9.40 12.65 -15.92
CA ASN A 153 -10.19 11.64 -16.62
C ASN A 153 -9.81 10.21 -16.18
N ASP A 154 -10.62 9.22 -16.56
CA ASP A 154 -10.41 7.82 -16.16
C ASP A 154 -9.07 7.25 -16.63
N SER A 155 -8.55 7.70 -17.77
CA SER A 155 -7.25 7.27 -18.29
C SER A 155 -6.11 7.80 -17.42
N GLU A 156 -6.10 9.10 -17.11
CA GLU A 156 -5.12 9.74 -16.21
C GLU A 156 -5.13 9.09 -14.82
N MET A 157 -6.32 8.86 -14.27
CA MET A 157 -6.52 8.17 -12.99
C MET A 157 -5.96 6.74 -13.04
N SER A 158 -6.23 6.00 -14.12
CA SER A 158 -5.78 4.62 -14.28
C SER A 158 -4.27 4.54 -14.43
N VAL A 159 -3.65 5.42 -15.23
CA VAL A 159 -2.19 5.47 -15.41
C VAL A 159 -1.48 5.78 -14.09
N ALA A 160 -1.99 6.76 -13.32
CA ALA A 160 -1.40 7.11 -12.04
C ALA A 160 -1.53 5.97 -11.02
N LEU A 161 -2.72 5.37 -10.89
CA LEU A 161 -2.95 4.24 -9.99
C LEU A 161 -2.09 3.03 -10.35
N ALA A 162 -2.02 2.67 -11.64
CA ALA A 162 -1.23 1.55 -12.11
C ALA A 162 0.27 1.79 -11.91
N THR A 163 0.76 3.00 -12.15
CA THR A 163 2.16 3.38 -11.83
C THR A 163 2.47 3.12 -10.37
N ILE A 164 1.63 3.65 -9.47
CA ILE A 164 1.82 3.48 -8.02
C ILE A 164 1.74 2.01 -7.62
N PHE A 165 0.76 1.25 -8.11
CA PHE A 165 0.61 -0.17 -7.77
C PHE A 165 1.77 -1.04 -8.26
N ILE A 166 2.35 -0.75 -9.42
CA ILE A 166 3.54 -1.47 -9.90
C ILE A 166 4.72 -1.23 -8.96
N LEU A 167 5.02 0.04 -8.64
CA LEU A 167 6.14 0.38 -7.75
C LEU A 167 5.95 -0.20 -6.35
N ASN A 168 4.72 -0.15 -5.85
CA ASN A 168 4.31 -0.75 -4.59
C ASN A 168 4.51 -2.27 -4.58
N ALA A 169 4.11 -2.97 -5.64
CA ALA A 169 4.32 -4.41 -5.75
C ALA A 169 5.81 -4.76 -5.70
N LEU A 170 6.66 -3.98 -6.39
CA LEU A 170 8.11 -4.12 -6.31
C LEU A 170 8.66 -3.84 -4.91
N ALA A 171 8.11 -2.84 -4.23
CA ALA A 171 8.54 -2.44 -2.89
C ALA A 171 8.45 -3.58 -1.86
N LEU A 172 7.41 -4.42 -1.91
CA LEU A 172 7.27 -5.55 -0.96
C LEU A 172 8.43 -6.54 -1.01
N PHE A 173 9.12 -6.66 -2.16
CA PHE A 173 10.25 -7.57 -2.31
C PHE A 173 11.58 -6.84 -2.12
N ILE A 174 11.69 -5.63 -2.67
CA ILE A 174 12.96 -4.89 -2.67
C ILE A 174 13.29 -4.37 -1.27
N PHE A 175 12.31 -3.81 -0.55
CA PHE A 175 12.58 -3.13 0.72
C PHE A 175 13.10 -4.10 1.79
N PRO A 176 12.41 -5.22 2.11
CA PRO A 176 12.91 -6.14 3.14
C PRO A 176 14.32 -6.66 2.85
N VAL A 177 14.62 -6.96 1.58
CA VAL A 177 15.96 -7.42 1.15
C VAL A 177 17.02 -6.34 1.41
N ILE A 178 16.74 -5.08 1.06
CA ILE A 178 17.65 -3.97 1.34
C ILE A 178 17.80 -3.76 2.85
N GLY A 179 16.70 -3.80 3.61
CA GLY A 179 16.72 -3.64 5.07
C GLY A 179 17.62 -4.67 5.75
N HIS A 180 17.48 -5.94 5.37
CA HIS A 180 18.34 -7.01 5.88
C HIS A 180 19.80 -6.85 5.43
N ALA A 181 20.05 -6.47 4.17
CA ALA A 181 21.41 -6.25 3.68
C ALA A 181 22.13 -5.10 4.40
N LEU A 182 21.38 -4.10 4.87
CA LEU A 182 21.88 -2.98 5.65
C LEU A 182 21.85 -3.24 7.17
N ASN A 183 21.40 -4.40 7.62
CA ASN A 183 21.21 -4.75 9.03
C ASN A 183 20.35 -3.74 9.83
N MET A 184 19.31 -3.20 9.20
CA MET A 184 18.42 -2.25 9.86
C MET A 184 17.65 -2.91 11.01
N SER A 185 17.52 -2.21 12.13
CA SER A 185 16.56 -2.57 13.17
C SER A 185 15.13 -2.55 12.61
N GLN A 186 14.21 -3.22 13.31
CA GLN A 186 12.80 -3.20 12.90
C GLN A 186 12.19 -1.79 12.97
N HIS A 187 12.61 -0.98 13.93
CA HIS A 187 12.20 0.42 14.03
C HIS A 187 12.66 1.24 12.82
N GLU A 188 13.96 1.20 12.49
CA GLU A 188 14.53 1.93 11.34
C GLU A 188 13.89 1.48 10.02
N PHE A 189 13.75 0.16 9.82
CA PHE A 189 13.08 -0.35 8.63
C PHE A 189 11.63 0.10 8.56
N GLY A 190 10.90 0.05 9.68
CA GLY A 190 9.52 0.48 9.76
C GLY A 190 9.34 1.95 9.38
N THR A 191 10.21 2.82 9.90
CA THR A 191 10.26 4.26 9.57
C THR A 191 10.60 4.48 8.10
N TRP A 192 11.65 3.83 7.60
CA TRP A 192 12.08 3.93 6.21
C TRP A 192 10.99 3.49 5.24
N ALA A 193 10.42 2.29 5.45
CA ALA A 193 9.36 1.73 4.62
C ALA A 193 8.11 2.63 4.64
N ALA A 194 7.70 3.14 5.80
CA ALA A 194 6.54 4.03 5.91
C ALA A 194 6.69 5.34 5.15
N ILE A 195 7.91 5.87 5.09
CA ILE A 195 8.18 7.12 4.40
C ILE A 195 8.31 6.90 2.90
N ALA A 196 9.09 5.89 2.48
CA ALA A 196 9.53 5.72 1.11
C ALA A 196 8.64 4.82 0.23
N ILE A 197 7.91 3.85 0.77
CA ILE A 197 6.92 3.08 -0.02
C ILE A 197 5.67 3.96 -0.22
N HIS A 198 4.96 3.87 -1.34
CA HIS A 198 3.95 4.88 -1.67
C HIS A 198 2.53 4.57 -1.18
N ASP A 199 2.24 3.38 -0.66
CA ASP A 199 0.87 2.98 -0.29
C ASP A 199 0.81 2.18 1.02
N THR A 200 -0.33 2.29 1.70
CA THR A 200 -0.58 1.62 2.97
C THR A 200 -0.50 0.10 2.85
N SER A 201 -1.11 -0.49 1.82
CA SER A 201 -1.11 -1.96 1.64
C SER A 201 0.31 -2.52 1.58
N SER A 202 1.19 -1.82 0.88
CA SER A 202 2.56 -2.25 0.62
C SER A 202 3.48 -2.01 1.79
N VAL A 203 3.29 -0.91 2.52
CA VAL A 203 3.99 -0.66 3.80
C VAL A 203 3.62 -1.72 4.82
N VAL A 204 2.34 -2.02 4.98
CA VAL A 204 1.87 -3.03 5.94
C VAL A 204 2.40 -4.41 5.51
N GLY A 205 2.37 -4.74 4.21
CA GLY A 205 2.94 -5.99 3.70
C GLY A 205 4.45 -6.13 3.91
N ALA A 206 5.22 -5.08 3.62
CA ALA A 206 6.68 -5.07 3.81
C ALA A 206 7.06 -5.09 5.29
N GLY A 207 6.38 -4.31 6.13
CA GLY A 207 6.55 -4.31 7.58
C GLY A 207 6.26 -5.68 8.18
N ALA A 208 5.15 -6.30 7.80
CA ALA A 208 4.80 -7.66 8.23
C ALA A 208 5.84 -8.72 7.81
N ALA A 209 6.46 -8.54 6.64
CA ALA A 209 7.53 -9.42 6.18
C ALA A 209 8.86 -9.23 6.94
N TYR A 210 9.09 -8.02 7.49
CA TYR A 210 10.32 -7.68 8.20
C TYR A 210 10.26 -7.97 9.70
N GLY A 211 9.09 -7.76 10.32
CA GLY A 211 8.85 -8.12 11.72
C GLY A 211 7.70 -7.35 12.38
N GLU A 212 7.35 -7.79 13.59
CA GLU A 212 6.21 -7.26 14.35
C GLU A 212 6.34 -5.78 14.73
N GLU A 213 7.53 -5.35 15.13
CA GLU A 213 7.79 -3.95 15.46
C GLU A 213 7.79 -3.10 14.19
N ALA A 214 8.43 -3.58 13.13
CA ALA A 214 8.46 -2.92 11.83
C ALA A 214 7.05 -2.67 11.29
N LEU A 215 6.17 -3.67 11.36
CA LEU A 215 4.77 -3.54 10.99
C LEU A 215 4.07 -2.44 11.79
N LYS A 216 4.23 -2.41 13.11
CA LYS A 216 3.57 -1.44 13.99
C LYS A 216 4.05 -0.02 13.70
N VAL A 217 5.36 0.19 13.67
CA VAL A 217 5.98 1.48 13.37
C VAL A 217 5.54 1.96 11.99
N ALA A 218 5.66 1.08 10.99
CA ALA A 218 5.42 1.47 9.62
C ALA A 218 3.95 1.82 9.35
N THR A 219 3.03 1.00 9.87
CA THR A 219 1.58 1.22 9.77
C THR A 219 1.19 2.53 10.44
N THR A 220 1.72 2.78 11.64
CA THR A 220 1.46 4.00 12.40
C THR A 220 1.87 5.24 11.63
N ILE A 221 3.15 5.33 11.25
CA ILE A 221 3.68 6.50 10.54
C ILE A 221 2.90 6.71 9.24
N LYS A 222 2.59 5.63 8.50
CA LYS A 222 1.86 5.72 7.24
C LYS A 222 0.42 6.20 7.39
N LEU A 223 -0.29 5.81 8.44
CA LEU A 223 -1.67 6.24 8.66
C LEU A 223 -1.74 7.66 9.21
N THR A 224 -0.81 8.05 10.08
CA THR A 224 -0.66 9.45 10.51
C THR A 224 -0.40 10.36 9.31
N ARG A 225 0.43 9.93 8.35
CA ARG A 225 0.65 10.63 7.08
C ARG A 225 -0.62 10.73 6.24
N ALA A 226 -1.48 9.72 6.23
CA ALA A 226 -2.69 9.74 5.43
C ALA A 226 -3.72 10.82 5.88
N LEU A 227 -3.59 11.37 7.09
CA LEU A 227 -4.34 12.56 7.52
C LEU A 227 -4.01 13.81 6.67
N TRP A 228 -2.81 13.87 6.08
CA TRP A 228 -2.38 14.97 5.20
C TRP A 228 -3.13 15.01 3.86
N ILE A 229 -3.95 14.00 3.55
CA ILE A 229 -4.86 14.05 2.40
C ILE A 229 -5.75 15.30 2.47
N ILE A 230 -6.24 15.66 3.66
CA ILE A 230 -7.16 16.79 3.83
C ILE A 230 -6.47 18.12 3.48
N PRO A 231 -5.38 18.54 4.16
CA PRO A 231 -4.63 19.74 3.78
C PRO A 231 -4.20 19.75 2.31
N MET A 232 -3.69 18.63 1.80
CA MET A 232 -3.25 18.53 0.40
C MET A 232 -4.41 18.73 -0.57
N ALA A 233 -5.58 18.13 -0.33
CA ALA A 233 -6.74 18.28 -1.20
C ALA A 233 -7.27 19.72 -1.21
N PHE A 234 -7.25 20.42 -0.06
CA PHE A 234 -7.54 21.85 -0.02
C PHE A 234 -6.53 22.66 -0.81
N ALA A 235 -5.22 22.45 -0.59
CA ALA A 235 -4.17 23.13 -1.34
C ALA A 235 -4.29 22.89 -2.86
N THR A 236 -4.59 21.65 -3.25
CA THR A 236 -4.86 21.27 -4.65
C THR A 236 -6.01 22.09 -5.22
N SER A 237 -7.10 22.23 -4.45
CA SER A 237 -8.29 22.99 -4.86
C SER A 237 -7.95 24.45 -5.18
N PHE A 238 -7.11 25.09 -4.35
CA PHE A 238 -6.63 26.45 -4.60
C PHE A 238 -5.70 26.53 -5.83
N ILE A 239 -4.73 25.63 -5.95
CA ILE A 239 -3.74 25.60 -7.05
C ILE A 239 -4.42 25.36 -8.41
N PHE A 240 -5.42 24.47 -8.45
CA PHE A 240 -6.17 24.15 -9.67
C PHE A 240 -7.40 25.03 -9.88
N LYS A 241 -7.65 25.99 -8.98
CA LYS A 241 -8.80 26.92 -9.00
C LYS A 241 -10.15 26.18 -9.11
N SER A 242 -10.26 25.06 -8.42
CA SER A 242 -11.45 24.21 -8.43
C SER A 242 -12.47 24.70 -7.39
N LYS A 243 -13.65 25.15 -7.82
CA LYS A 243 -14.72 25.56 -6.91
C LYS A 243 -15.68 24.39 -6.65
N GLY A 244 -16.07 24.18 -5.39
CA GLY A 244 -17.19 23.31 -4.99
C GLY A 244 -16.95 21.79 -5.02
N GLN A 245 -15.70 21.32 -5.13
CA GLN A 245 -15.42 19.88 -5.14
C GLN A 245 -15.40 19.30 -3.72
N LYS A 246 -16.10 18.17 -3.52
CA LYS A 246 -16.13 17.46 -2.24
C LYS A 246 -14.82 16.69 -2.05
N ILE A 247 -14.08 17.02 -0.99
CA ILE A 247 -12.89 16.28 -0.57
C ILE A 247 -13.34 14.97 0.09
N SER A 248 -12.83 13.83 -0.41
CA SER A 248 -13.12 12.52 0.18
C SER A 248 -12.15 12.25 1.32
N ILE A 249 -12.68 12.07 2.54
CA ILE A 249 -11.90 11.70 3.73
C ILE A 249 -11.90 10.18 3.87
N PRO A 250 -10.72 9.54 4.02
CA PRO A 250 -10.63 8.09 4.27
C PRO A 250 -11.04 7.75 5.71
N TRP A 251 -12.32 7.50 5.93
CA TRP A 251 -12.89 7.16 7.26
C TRP A 251 -12.23 5.97 7.97
N PHE A 252 -11.62 5.04 7.23
CA PHE A 252 -10.93 3.90 7.85
C PHE A 252 -9.76 4.33 8.76
N ILE A 253 -9.14 5.49 8.54
CA ILE A 253 -8.09 6.03 9.43
C ILE A 253 -8.68 6.35 10.81
N PHE A 254 -9.86 6.98 10.83
CA PHE A 254 -10.56 7.27 12.08
C PHE A 254 -10.89 5.99 12.84
N PHE A 255 -11.43 4.98 12.14
CA PHE A 255 -11.72 3.68 12.75
C PHE A 255 -10.46 2.94 13.23
N PHE A 256 -9.33 3.10 12.55
CA PHE A 256 -8.05 2.57 13.02
C PHE A 256 -7.59 3.22 14.33
N VAL A 257 -7.67 4.55 14.42
CA VAL A 257 -7.34 5.28 15.65
C VAL A 257 -8.29 4.87 16.78
N LEU A 258 -9.59 4.75 16.49
CA LEU A 258 -10.57 4.26 17.45
C LEU A 258 -10.25 2.83 17.93
N ALA A 259 -9.89 1.92 17.02
CA ALA A 259 -9.48 0.56 17.37
C ALA A 259 -8.26 0.54 18.31
N MET A 260 -7.26 1.41 18.08
CA MET A 260 -6.10 1.54 18.98
C MET A 260 -6.48 2.07 20.37
N ILE A 261 -7.38 3.06 20.43
CA ILE A 261 -7.91 3.60 21.70
C ILE A 261 -8.64 2.50 22.46
N VAL A 262 -9.53 1.76 21.78
CA VAL A 262 -10.26 0.63 22.35
C VAL A 262 -9.29 -0.44 22.87
N ASN A 263 -8.28 -0.81 22.08
CA ASN A 263 -7.28 -1.78 22.53
C ASN A 263 -6.51 -1.31 23.77
N THR A 264 -6.11 -0.04 23.80
CA THR A 264 -5.26 0.50 24.87
C THR A 264 -6.03 0.71 26.17
N TYR A 265 -7.28 1.17 26.11
CA TYR A 265 -8.02 1.59 27.30
C TYR A 265 -9.18 0.66 27.69
N LEU A 266 -9.75 -0.10 26.75
CA LEU A 266 -10.96 -0.90 26.99
C LEU A 266 -10.70 -2.42 26.98
N LEU A 267 -9.70 -2.89 26.22
CA LEU A 267 -9.39 -4.33 26.11
C LEU A 267 -8.31 -4.82 27.08
N GLY A 268 -7.88 -3.99 28.04
CA GLY A 268 -6.90 -4.39 29.04
C GLY A 268 -7.33 -5.60 29.89
N SER A 269 -8.64 -5.80 30.10
CA SER A 269 -9.21 -6.94 30.82
C SER A 269 -9.44 -8.18 29.94
N VAL A 270 -9.42 -8.05 28.60
CA VAL A 270 -9.64 -9.15 27.65
C VAL A 270 -8.65 -9.06 26.48
N PRO A 271 -7.33 -9.21 26.74
CA PRO A 271 -6.30 -9.03 25.73
C PRO A 271 -6.40 -10.05 24.57
N GLU A 272 -6.96 -11.23 24.84
CA GLU A 272 -7.19 -12.28 23.84
C GLU A 272 -8.12 -11.83 22.71
N LEU A 273 -9.12 -10.99 23.01
CA LEU A 273 -10.05 -10.49 22.00
C LEU A 273 -9.33 -9.56 21.01
N GLY A 274 -8.50 -8.65 21.52
CA GLY A 274 -7.68 -7.77 20.68
C GLY A 274 -6.70 -8.56 19.81
N ALA A 275 -6.04 -9.57 20.40
CA ALA A 275 -5.15 -10.47 19.69
C ALA A 275 -5.86 -11.28 18.59
N ALA A 276 -7.07 -11.79 18.86
CA ALA A 276 -7.87 -12.54 17.89
C ALA A 276 -8.28 -11.66 16.70
N ILE A 277 -8.75 -10.43 16.96
CA ILE A 277 -9.11 -9.46 15.91
C ILE A 277 -7.87 -9.12 15.08
N ASN A 278 -6.74 -8.83 15.73
CA ASN A 278 -5.48 -8.54 15.06
C ASN A 278 -5.00 -9.71 14.19
N GLY A 279 -5.10 -10.95 14.70
CA GLY A 279 -4.76 -12.16 13.95
C GLY A 279 -5.62 -12.34 12.70
N LEU A 280 -6.93 -12.17 12.82
CA LEU A 280 -7.85 -12.22 11.67
C LEU A 280 -7.57 -11.10 10.65
N ALA A 281 -7.20 -9.92 11.13
CA ALA A 281 -6.85 -8.78 10.30
C ALA A 281 -5.60 -9.06 9.44
N ARG A 282 -4.57 -9.68 10.01
CA ARG A 282 -3.35 -10.11 9.28
C ARG A 282 -3.66 -11.14 8.21
N LYS A 283 -4.49 -12.11 8.53
CA LYS A 283 -4.96 -13.12 7.57
C LYS A 283 -5.70 -12.48 6.40
N THR A 284 -6.63 -11.59 6.71
CA THR A 284 -7.39 -10.84 5.71
C THR A 284 -6.48 -9.95 4.87
N LEU A 285 -5.44 -9.36 5.45
CA LEU A 285 -4.42 -8.60 4.74
C LEU A 285 -3.66 -9.48 3.73
N THR A 286 -3.26 -10.69 4.10
CA THR A 286 -2.60 -11.63 3.19
C THR A 286 -3.47 -11.94 1.98
N ILE A 287 -4.76 -12.23 2.19
CA ILE A 287 -5.72 -12.43 1.09
C ILE A 287 -5.90 -11.16 0.25
N THR A 288 -5.92 -10.00 0.89
CA THR A 288 -5.98 -8.70 0.21
C THR A 288 -4.79 -8.51 -0.74
N MET A 289 -3.58 -8.91 -0.34
CA MET A 289 -2.39 -8.84 -1.21
C MET A 289 -2.56 -9.68 -2.47
N PHE A 290 -3.16 -10.87 -2.38
CA PHE A 290 -3.48 -11.66 -3.57
C PHE A 290 -4.40 -10.91 -4.53
N PHE A 291 -5.47 -10.27 -4.04
CA PHE A 291 -6.38 -9.49 -4.89
C PHE A 291 -5.71 -8.27 -5.54
N ILE A 292 -4.79 -7.61 -4.82
CA ILE A 292 -3.98 -6.51 -5.36
C ILE A 292 -3.10 -7.03 -6.50
N GLY A 293 -2.37 -8.13 -6.27
CA GLY A 293 -1.53 -8.76 -7.30
C GLY A 293 -2.33 -9.20 -8.53
N ALA A 294 -3.47 -9.86 -8.30
CA ALA A 294 -4.38 -10.33 -9.35
C ALA A 294 -5.02 -9.19 -10.18
N SER A 295 -4.91 -7.95 -9.72
CA SER A 295 -5.38 -6.77 -10.44
C SER A 295 -4.31 -6.15 -11.37
N LEU A 296 -3.05 -6.58 -11.28
CA LEU A 296 -1.91 -6.05 -12.05
C LEU A 296 -1.65 -6.85 -13.33
N SER A 297 -2.67 -6.97 -14.20
CA SER A 297 -2.53 -7.69 -15.47
C SER A 297 -1.59 -6.99 -16.45
N LEU A 298 -1.11 -7.75 -17.44
CA LEU A 298 -0.28 -7.20 -18.52
C LEU A 298 -0.90 -5.99 -19.22
N ASP A 299 -2.22 -5.96 -19.40
CA ASP A 299 -2.90 -4.84 -20.04
C ASP A 299 -2.86 -3.58 -19.16
N VAL A 300 -3.00 -3.73 -17.85
CA VAL A 300 -2.85 -2.63 -16.89
C VAL A 300 -1.41 -2.11 -16.90
N VAL A 301 -0.42 -3.01 -16.89
CA VAL A 301 1.00 -2.63 -16.96
C VAL A 301 1.30 -1.91 -18.27
N LYS A 302 0.81 -2.42 -19.41
CA LYS A 302 1.01 -1.80 -20.73
C LYS A 302 0.29 -0.46 -20.87
N SER A 303 -0.79 -0.23 -20.14
CA SER A 303 -1.46 1.06 -20.12
C SER A 303 -0.62 2.14 -19.44
N VAL A 304 0.36 1.76 -18.61
CA VAL A 304 1.32 2.69 -18.00
C VAL A 304 2.34 3.10 -19.05
N GLY A 305 2.22 4.34 -19.53
CA GLY A 305 3.24 4.93 -20.39
C GLY A 305 4.61 4.97 -19.70
N ILE A 306 5.68 4.86 -20.50
CA ILE A 306 7.06 4.85 -19.98
C ILE A 306 7.40 6.10 -19.17
N LYS A 307 6.92 7.28 -19.59
CA LYS A 307 7.20 8.56 -18.93
C LYS A 307 6.57 8.64 -17.52
N PRO A 308 5.27 8.34 -17.33
CA PRO A 308 4.67 8.15 -16.01
C PRO A 308 5.46 7.20 -15.10
N LEU A 309 5.88 6.04 -15.63
CA LEU A 309 6.62 5.06 -14.84
C LEU A 309 7.97 5.60 -14.39
N ILE A 310 8.75 6.20 -15.29
CA ILE A 310 10.04 6.82 -14.97
C ILE A 310 9.86 7.92 -13.92
N GLN A 311 8.82 8.76 -14.04
CA GLN A 311 8.54 9.77 -13.01
C GLN A 311 8.34 9.12 -11.64
N GLY A 312 7.51 8.07 -11.57
CA GLY A 312 7.26 7.36 -10.31
C GLY A 312 8.53 6.71 -9.75
N VAL A 313 9.35 6.05 -10.58
CA VAL A 313 10.63 5.44 -10.16
C VAL A 313 11.60 6.49 -9.64
N LEU A 314 11.77 7.62 -10.34
CA LEU A 314 12.71 8.66 -9.91
C LEU A 314 12.27 9.28 -8.58
N LEU A 315 10.98 9.56 -8.41
CA LEU A 315 10.44 10.02 -7.12
C LEU A 315 10.69 8.98 -6.03
N TRP A 316 10.42 7.71 -6.31
CA TRP A 316 10.64 6.62 -5.37
C TRP A 316 12.10 6.54 -4.93
N VAL A 317 13.05 6.57 -5.87
CA VAL A 317 14.49 6.52 -5.60
C VAL A 317 14.91 7.73 -4.77
N VAL A 318 14.52 8.94 -5.15
CA VAL A 318 14.91 10.15 -4.42
C VAL A 318 14.40 10.12 -2.99
N ILE A 319 13.12 9.79 -2.77
CA ILE A 319 12.52 9.72 -1.43
C ILE A 319 13.16 8.59 -0.62
N SER A 320 13.38 7.42 -1.24
CA SER A 320 13.99 6.27 -0.57
C SER A 320 15.40 6.60 -0.08
N LEU A 321 16.21 7.22 -0.93
CA LEU A 321 17.58 7.60 -0.60
C LEU A 321 17.62 8.76 0.40
N SER A 322 16.77 9.78 0.26
CA SER A 322 16.74 10.91 1.20
C SER A 322 16.29 10.48 2.59
N THR A 323 15.36 9.54 2.67
CA THR A 323 14.89 8.99 3.95
C THR A 323 15.94 8.09 4.57
N LEU A 324 16.56 7.22 3.76
CA LEU A 324 17.64 6.36 4.24
C LEU A 324 18.79 7.20 4.79
N ALA A 325 19.15 8.27 4.07
CA ALA A 325 20.11 9.25 4.51
C ALA A 325 19.73 9.85 5.87
N TYR A 326 18.49 10.31 6.01
CA TYR A 326 18.01 10.87 7.27
C TYR A 326 18.18 9.89 8.44
N ILE A 327 17.77 8.63 8.27
CA ILE A 327 17.83 7.61 9.33
C ILE A 327 19.26 7.30 9.78
N TYR A 328 20.26 7.38 8.90
CA TYR A 328 21.66 7.09 9.27
C TYR A 328 22.43 8.30 9.81
N TRP A 329 21.99 9.51 9.48
CA TRP A 329 22.72 10.74 9.83
C TRP A 329 22.06 11.56 10.95
N PHE A 330 20.82 11.26 11.33
CA PHE A 330 20.06 11.95 12.38
C PHE A 330 19.27 10.94 13.22
#